data_AF-Q0J574-F1
#
_entry.id   AF-Q0J574-F1
#
_cell.length_a   1.000
_cell.length_b   1.000
_cell.length_c   1.000
_cell.angle_alpha   90.00
_cell.angle_beta   90.00
_cell.angle_gamma   90.00
#
_symmetry.space_group_name_H-M   'P 1'
#
loop_
_entity.id
_entity.type
_entity.pdbx_description
1 polymer ?
#
loop_
_entity_poly.entity_id
_entity_poly.type
_entity_poly.pdbx_seq_one_letter_code
_entity_poly.pdbx_strand_id
1 'polypeptide(L)'
;LKRPLINTFACDRWDPATSVALPNGEIFYLVALLRFCRPYPGGGPPVDELVAQNNAIIDACRSNGYDYKIYFPSYHAQSDWSRHFGAKWSRFVDRKARYDPLAILAPGQNIFARTPSSVAAAAAVIV
;
A
#
# COMPACT_ATOMS: atom_id res chain seq x y z
N LEU A 1 -23.89 4.99 5.42
CA LEU A 1 -22.86 3.92 5.33
C LEU A 1 -23.36 2.72 6.13
N LYS A 2 -23.33 1.48 5.59
CA LYS A 2 -23.50 0.29 6.46
C LYS A 2 -22.34 0.27 7.47
N ARG A 3 -22.53 -0.38 8.63
CA ARG A 3 -21.50 -0.46 9.68
C ARG A 3 -20.19 -1.04 9.11
N PRO A 4 -19.02 -0.50 9.49
CA PRO A 4 -17.75 -1.06 9.06
C PRO A 4 -17.58 -2.49 9.62
N LEU A 5 -16.89 -3.34 8.87
CA LEU A 5 -16.40 -4.60 9.42
C LEU A 5 -15.14 -4.31 10.22
N ILE A 6 -15.14 -4.73 11.48
CA ILE A 6 -14.02 -4.57 12.41
C ILE A 6 -13.71 -5.94 12.98
N ASN A 7 -12.47 -6.40 12.81
CA ASN A 7 -12.01 -7.65 13.39
C ASN A 7 -10.62 -7.48 14.00
N THR A 8 -10.36 -8.25 15.05
CA THR A 8 -9.12 -8.20 15.83
C THR A 8 -8.18 -9.31 15.39
N PHE A 9 -6.90 -9.00 15.23
CA PHE A 9 -5.86 -9.96 14.85
C PHE A 9 -4.64 -9.80 15.74
N ALA A 10 -3.95 -10.90 16.03
CA ALA A 10 -2.68 -10.90 16.72
C ALA A 10 -1.53 -10.85 15.69
N CYS A 11 -0.53 -10.01 15.95
CA CYS A 11 0.64 -9.80 15.09
C CYS A 11 1.56 -11.03 15.04
N ASP A 12 1.59 -11.83 16.11
CA ASP A 12 2.40 -13.06 16.20
C ASP A 12 1.99 -14.16 15.20
N ARG A 13 0.74 -14.12 14.71
CA ARG A 13 0.22 -15.00 13.66
C ARG A 13 0.76 -14.67 12.27
N TRP A 14 1.49 -13.57 12.11
CA TRP A 14 2.02 -13.13 10.82
C TRP A 14 3.52 -13.38 10.74
N ASP A 15 3.94 -14.10 9.69
CA ASP A 15 5.35 -14.41 9.48
C ASP A 15 6.14 -13.13 9.12
N PRO A 16 7.14 -12.73 9.94
CA PRO A 16 7.96 -11.55 9.69
C PRO A 16 8.86 -11.68 8.44
N ALA A 17 9.08 -12.88 7.90
CA ALA A 17 9.79 -13.10 6.65
C ALA A 17 8.97 -12.71 5.40
N THR A 18 7.66 -12.51 5.53
CA THR A 18 6.80 -12.00 4.45
C THR A 18 6.98 -10.49 4.24
N SER A 19 6.44 -9.98 3.13
CA SER A 19 6.47 -8.55 2.81
C SER A 19 5.23 -7.80 3.34
N VAL A 20 4.43 -8.39 4.22
CA VAL A 20 3.24 -7.72 4.77
C VAL A 20 3.67 -6.58 5.70
N ALA A 21 3.06 -5.40 5.51
CA ALA A 21 3.20 -4.26 6.40
C ALA A 21 2.09 -4.29 7.45
N LEU A 22 2.48 -4.35 8.72
CA LEU A 22 1.57 -4.32 9.87
C LEU A 22 1.87 -3.08 10.72
N PRO A 23 0.88 -2.55 11.45
CA PRO A 23 1.13 -1.56 12.48
C PRO A 23 1.93 -2.19 13.63
N ASN A 24 2.53 -1.35 14.47
CA ASN A 24 3.27 -1.83 15.64
C ASN A 24 2.30 -2.25 16.75
N GLY A 25 2.65 -3.30 17.48
CA GLY A 25 1.86 -3.81 18.61
C GLY A 25 1.68 -5.32 18.58
N GLU A 26 1.08 -5.87 19.64
CA GLU A 26 0.74 -7.28 19.73
C GLU A 26 -0.57 -7.60 18.98
N ILE A 27 -1.50 -6.64 18.97
CA ILE A 27 -2.84 -6.77 18.39
C ILE A 27 -3.08 -5.59 17.44
N PHE A 28 -3.75 -5.86 16.33
CA PHE A 28 -4.26 -4.82 15.44
C PHE A 28 -5.69 -5.11 15.01
N TYR A 29 -6.37 -4.05 14.53
CA TYR A 29 -7.73 -4.15 14.02
C TYR A 29 -7.73 -4.01 12.50
N LEU A 30 -8.35 -4.97 11.82
CA LEU A 30 -8.75 -4.81 10.43
C LEU A 30 -10.06 -4.01 10.40
N VAL A 31 -10.02 -2.83 9.80
CA VAL A 31 -11.22 -2.02 9.54
C VAL A 31 -11.46 -2.00 8.04
N ALA A 32 -12.57 -2.60 7.59
CA ALA A 32 -12.93 -2.67 6.18
C ALA A 32 -14.18 -1.81 5.87
N LEU A 33 -13.97 -0.80 5.03
CA LEU A 33 -15.02 0.10 4.52
C LEU A 33 -15.52 -0.39 3.15
N LEU A 34 -16.36 -1.43 3.15
CA LEU A 34 -16.89 -2.06 1.94
C LEU A 34 -18.11 -1.28 1.42
N ARG A 35 -17.84 -0.21 0.65
CA ARG A 35 -18.88 0.66 0.08
C ARG A 35 -19.60 -0.05 -1.07
N PHE A 36 -20.93 -0.07 -1.00
CA PHE A 36 -21.79 -0.46 -2.12
C PHE A 36 -22.54 0.79 -2.58
N CYS A 37 -22.28 1.21 -3.82
CA CYS A 37 -22.86 2.41 -4.41
C CYS A 37 -23.55 2.04 -5.73
N ARG A 38 -24.68 2.68 -6.03
CA ARG A 38 -25.28 2.59 -7.37
C ARG A 38 -24.37 3.30 -8.38
N PRO A 39 -24.39 2.93 -9.68
CA PRO A 39 -23.60 3.62 -10.69
C PRO A 39 -23.99 5.10 -10.83
N TYR A 40 -23.02 5.93 -11.23
CA TYR A 40 -23.22 7.31 -11.64
C TYR A 40 -23.17 7.40 -13.19
N PRO A 41 -24.06 8.17 -13.85
CA PRO A 41 -25.24 8.83 -13.31
C PRO A 41 -26.40 7.82 -13.18
N GLY A 42 -26.94 7.64 -11.97
CA GLY A 42 -27.97 6.61 -11.72
C GLY A 42 -28.43 6.46 -10.26
N GLY A 43 -28.14 7.45 -9.42
CA GLY A 43 -28.52 7.47 -8.00
C GLY A 43 -27.42 7.09 -7.00
N GLY A 44 -26.18 6.89 -7.46
CA GLY A 44 -25.00 6.89 -6.59
C GLY A 44 -24.16 8.16 -6.76
N PRO A 45 -23.28 8.46 -5.78
CA PRO A 45 -22.37 9.60 -5.87
C PRO A 45 -21.29 9.36 -6.95
N PRO A 46 -20.68 10.42 -7.50
CA PRO A 46 -19.50 10.32 -8.34
C PRO A 46 -18.36 9.58 -7.62
N VAL A 47 -17.52 8.87 -8.38
CA VAL A 47 -16.38 8.12 -7.83
C VAL A 47 -15.41 9.06 -7.09
N ASP A 48 -15.17 10.25 -7.63
CA ASP A 48 -14.24 11.22 -7.04
C ASP A 48 -14.67 11.67 -5.63
N GLU A 49 -15.98 11.77 -5.38
CA GLU A 49 -16.51 12.09 -4.06
C GLU A 49 -16.24 10.94 -3.06
N LEU A 50 -16.43 9.69 -3.51
CA LEU A 50 -16.15 8.51 -2.67
C LEU A 50 -14.65 8.39 -2.34
N VAL A 51 -13.79 8.71 -3.32
CA VAL A 51 -12.33 8.76 -3.13
C VAL A 51 -11.96 9.87 -2.15
N ALA A 52 -12.53 11.07 -2.31
CA ALA A 52 -12.30 12.19 -1.39
C ALA A 52 -12.69 11.84 0.06
N GLN A 53 -13.82 11.16 0.26
CA GLN A 53 -14.23 10.68 1.59
C GLN A 53 -13.26 9.66 2.18
N ASN A 54 -12.71 8.75 1.37
CA ASN A 54 -11.69 7.80 1.85
C ASN A 54 -10.39 8.52 2.23
N ASN A 55 -9.98 9.52 1.45
CA ASN A 55 -8.80 10.34 1.75
C ASN A 55 -8.99 11.12 3.05
N ALA A 56 -10.17 11.71 3.29
CA ALA A 56 -10.48 12.41 4.54
C ALA A 56 -10.35 11.50 5.79
N ILE A 57 -10.72 10.22 5.67
CA ILE A 57 -10.55 9.25 6.76
C ILE A 57 -9.05 8.98 7.02
N ILE A 58 -8.27 8.80 5.96
CA ILE A 58 -6.82 8.58 6.06
C ILE A 58 -6.13 9.82 6.66
N ASP A 59 -6.52 11.02 6.24
CA ASP A 59 -6.00 12.28 6.76
C ASP A 59 -6.36 12.49 8.22
N ALA A 60 -7.58 12.12 8.63
CA ALA A 60 -7.95 12.08 10.04
C ALA A 60 -7.08 11.09 10.81
N CYS A 61 -6.82 9.88 10.26
CA CYS A 61 -5.96 8.91 10.90
C CYS A 61 -4.54 9.45 11.13
N ARG A 62 -3.98 10.09 10.09
CA ARG A 62 -2.67 10.74 10.14
C ARG A 62 -2.62 11.89 11.14
N SER A 63 -3.62 12.78 11.12
CA SER A 63 -3.65 13.98 11.97
C SER A 63 -3.80 13.65 13.45
N ASN A 64 -4.46 12.54 13.79
CA ASN A 64 -4.58 12.04 15.15
C ASN A 64 -3.39 11.16 15.58
N GLY A 65 -2.39 10.96 14.70
CA GLY A 65 -1.19 10.19 15.02
C GLY A 65 -1.44 8.69 15.20
N TYR A 66 -2.50 8.12 14.62
CA TYR A 66 -2.72 6.67 14.68
C TYR A 66 -1.65 5.94 13.87
N ASP A 67 -1.16 4.82 14.41
CA ASP A 67 -0.36 3.87 13.64
C ASP A 67 -1.28 2.97 12.82
N TYR A 68 -1.37 3.24 11.52
CA TYR A 68 -2.21 2.47 10.60
C TYR A 68 -1.41 2.05 9.36
N LYS A 69 -1.81 0.92 8.79
CA LYS A 69 -1.34 0.45 7.48
C LYS A 69 -2.55 0.19 6.59
N ILE A 70 -2.55 0.78 5.40
CA ILE A 70 -3.57 0.47 4.39
C ILE A 70 -3.28 -0.93 3.85
N TYR A 71 -4.23 -1.86 3.95
CA TYR A 71 -4.05 -3.25 3.55
C TYR A 71 -3.93 -3.43 2.02
N PHE A 72 -4.69 -2.65 1.25
CA PHE A 72 -4.58 -2.54 -0.21
C PHE A 72 -4.13 -1.13 -0.60
N PRO A 73 -2.84 -0.80 -0.40
CA PRO A 73 -2.33 0.55 -0.65
C PRO A 73 -2.31 0.87 -2.15
N SER A 74 -2.68 2.11 -2.47
CA SER A 74 -2.42 2.72 -3.78
C SER A 74 -1.78 4.08 -3.52
N TYR A 75 -0.46 4.14 -3.69
CA TYR A 75 0.30 5.37 -3.57
C TYR A 75 0.94 5.72 -4.92
N HIS A 76 1.10 7.03 -5.15
CA HIS A 76 1.69 7.54 -6.39
C HIS A 76 3.19 7.81 -6.27
N ALA A 77 3.71 8.00 -5.06
CA ALA A 77 5.10 8.28 -4.82
C ALA A 77 5.80 7.13 -4.07
N GLN A 78 7.04 6.82 -4.47
CA GLN A 78 7.85 5.81 -3.80
C GLN A 78 8.16 6.16 -2.34
N SER A 79 8.20 7.46 -1.99
CA SER A 79 8.35 7.92 -0.61
C SER A 79 7.20 7.47 0.30
N ASP A 80 5.97 7.45 -0.23
CA ASP A 80 4.81 6.97 0.51
C ASP A 80 4.88 5.45 0.73
N TRP A 81 5.38 4.72 -0.28
CA TRP A 81 5.67 3.30 -0.14
C TRP A 81 6.75 3.03 0.91
N SER A 82 7.84 3.81 0.91
CA SER A 82 8.89 3.70 1.92
C SER A 82 8.35 3.98 3.33
N ARG A 83 7.52 5.01 3.51
CA ARG A 83 6.82 5.28 4.79
C ARG A 83 5.88 4.14 5.17
N HIS A 84 5.15 3.57 4.21
CA HIS A 84 4.24 2.46 4.45
C HIS A 84 4.97 1.22 4.98
N PHE A 85 6.06 0.82 4.33
CA PHE A 85 6.87 -0.34 4.75
C PHE A 85 7.78 -0.05 5.96
N GLY A 86 8.14 1.21 6.20
CA GLY A 86 9.00 1.63 7.30
C GLY A 86 10.33 0.87 7.31
N ALA A 87 10.66 0.25 8.45
CA ALA A 87 11.89 -0.51 8.63
C ALA A 87 12.05 -1.70 7.64
N LYS A 88 10.96 -2.20 7.04
CA LYS A 88 11.02 -3.29 6.05
C LYS A 88 11.35 -2.80 4.64
N TRP A 89 11.41 -1.49 4.39
CA TRP A 89 11.57 -0.93 3.05
C TRP A 89 12.86 -1.38 2.35
N SER A 90 14.01 -1.31 3.03
CA SER A 90 15.30 -1.73 2.47
C SER A 90 15.26 -3.18 2.00
N ARG A 91 14.78 -4.10 2.84
CA ARG A 91 14.61 -5.52 2.49
C ARG A 91 13.67 -5.71 1.29
N PHE A 92 12.62 -4.90 1.18
CA PHE A 92 11.69 -4.96 0.06
C PHE A 92 12.36 -4.54 -1.26
N VAL A 93 13.16 -3.47 -1.24
CA VAL A 93 13.96 -3.02 -2.38
C VAL A 93 14.99 -4.08 -2.78
N ASP A 94 15.71 -4.68 -1.83
CA ASP A 94 16.69 -5.73 -2.11
C ASP A 94 16.06 -6.94 -2.79
N ARG A 95 14.87 -7.35 -2.33
CA ARG A 95 14.09 -8.43 -2.96
C ARG A 95 13.66 -8.04 -4.37
N LYS A 96 13.22 -6.79 -4.59
CA LYS A 96 12.87 -6.33 -5.93
C LYS A 96 14.07 -6.41 -6.86
N ALA A 97 15.24 -5.92 -6.45
CA ALA A 97 16.46 -5.99 -7.24
C ALA A 97 16.87 -7.43 -7.57
N ARG A 98 16.69 -8.37 -6.63
CA ARG A 98 17.02 -9.79 -6.82
C ARG A 98 16.07 -10.51 -7.78
N TYR A 99 14.78 -10.27 -7.67
CA TYR A 99 13.76 -11.08 -8.35
C TYR A 99 13.11 -10.39 -9.56
N ASP A 100 13.20 -9.07 -9.66
CA ASP A 100 12.70 -8.27 -10.79
C ASP A 100 13.54 -6.98 -10.97
N PRO A 101 14.82 -7.11 -11.37
CA PRO A 101 15.76 -5.99 -11.48
C PRO A 101 15.34 -4.92 -12.48
N LEU A 102 14.50 -5.29 -13.46
CA LEU A 102 14.02 -4.38 -14.50
C LEU A 102 12.66 -3.75 -14.15
N ALA A 103 12.10 -4.07 -12.98
CA ALA A 103 10.79 -3.63 -12.53
C ALA A 103 9.69 -3.86 -13.58
N ILE A 104 9.66 -5.06 -14.16
CA ILE A 104 8.68 -5.47 -15.17
C ILE A 104 7.37 -5.91 -14.51
N LEU A 105 7.44 -6.55 -13.34
CA LEU A 105 6.30 -7.19 -12.70
C LEU A 105 5.46 -6.19 -11.89
N ALA A 106 4.14 -6.35 -12.03
CA ALA A 106 3.10 -5.60 -11.31
C ALA A 106 3.22 -4.06 -11.40
N PRO A 107 3.31 -3.47 -12.61
CA PRO A 107 3.51 -2.03 -12.78
C PRO A 107 2.35 -1.20 -12.19
N GLY A 108 1.12 -1.73 -12.17
CA GLY A 108 -0.05 -1.05 -11.60
C GLY A 108 0.03 -0.77 -10.10
N GLN A 109 0.97 -1.39 -9.37
CA GLN A 109 1.23 -1.06 -7.97
C GLN A 109 1.98 0.27 -7.80
N ASN A 110 2.60 0.82 -8.86
CA ASN A 110 3.31 2.10 -8.84
C ASN A 110 4.38 2.22 -7.73
N ILE A 111 5.03 1.10 -7.36
CA ILE A 111 6.10 1.10 -6.34
C ILE A 111 7.47 1.42 -6.98
N PHE A 112 7.75 0.84 -8.14
CA PHE A 112 9.00 0.98 -8.87
C PHE A 112 8.71 1.30 -10.33
N ALA A 113 9.37 2.33 -10.86
CA ALA A 113 9.33 2.64 -12.28
C ALA A 113 10.16 1.61 -13.07
N ARG A 114 9.70 1.26 -14.26
CA ARG A 114 10.41 0.32 -15.14
C ARG A 114 11.75 0.91 -15.56
N THR A 115 12.82 0.13 -15.38
CA THR A 115 14.15 0.52 -15.88
C THR A 115 14.22 0.17 -17.37
N PRO A 116 14.52 1.13 -18.27
CA PRO A 116 14.75 0.82 -19.68
C PRO A 116 15.92 -0.17 -19.82
N SER A 117 15.79 -1.15 -20.71
CA SER A 117 16.80 -2.21 -20.92
C SER A 117 18.20 -1.65 -21.25
N SER A 118 18.28 -0.46 -21.85
CA SER A 118 19.54 0.21 -22.18
C SER A 118 20.30 0.71 -20.94
N VAL A 119 19.58 1.11 -19.89
CA VAL A 119 20.17 1.61 -18.63
C VAL A 119 20.62 0.44 -17.74
N ALA A 120 19.87 -0.65 -17.73
CA ALA A 120 20.21 -1.85 -16.96
C ALA A 120 21.47 -2.55 -17.50
N ALA A 121 21.67 -2.58 -18.82
CA ALA A 121 22.88 -3.14 -19.43
C ALA A 121 24.13 -2.34 -19.05
N ALA A 122 24.04 -1.00 -18.96
CA ALA A 122 25.16 -0.16 -18.55
C ALA A 122 25.55 -0.36 -17.07
N ALA A 123 24.59 -0.58 -16.17
CA ALA A 123 24.86 -0.84 -14.75
C ALA A 123 25.53 -2.21 -14.52
N ALA A 124 25.22 -3.21 -15.34
CA ALA A 124 25.82 -4.54 -15.26
C ALA A 124 27.26 -4.62 -15.78
N VAL A 125 27.72 -3.61 -16.54
CA VAL A 125 29.09 -3.54 -17.10
C VAL A 125 30.07 -2.84 -16.16
N ILE A 126 29.58 -2.11 -15.15
CA ILE A 126 30.39 -1.35 -14.19
C ILE A 126 30.70 -2.13 -12.90
N VAL A 127 30.14 -3.35 -12.75
CA VAL A 127 30.43 -4.27 -11.62
C VAL A 127 31.49 -5.28 -12.02
#